data_AF-A0AAV6ADA7-F1
#
_entry.id   AF-A0AAV6ADA7-F1
#
_cell.length_a   1.000
_cell.length_b   1.000
_cell.length_c   1.000
_cell.angle_alpha   90.00
_cell.angle_beta   90.00
_cell.angle_gamma   90.00
#
_symmetry.space_group_name_H-M   'P 1'
#
loop_
_entity.id
_entity.type
_entity.pdbx_description
1 polymer ?
#
loop_
_entity_poly.entity_id
_entity_poly.type
_entity_poly.pdbx_seq_one_letter_code
_entity_poly.pdbx_strand_id
1 'polypeptide(L)'
;LAPDVVLSNHFTPDRVRHLITMGARRLDYQGESRVVLEQSGVPAQAIVALSQPVKTTEAELKVVGEVARSRGWRRVILVTSPQHSRRVKLVWTRQAPADIESIVRVAQDDDFLDGDWWRKRREAEAVLHEYLGLAAIYLGISPLLK
;
A
#
# COMPACT_ATOMS: atom_id res chain seq x y z
N LEU A 1 -17.54 -14.63 9.43
CA LEU A 1 -17.52 -13.20 9.03
C LEU A 1 -16.52 -13.07 7.90
N ALA A 2 -16.89 -12.41 6.80
CA ALA A 2 -15.93 -12.10 5.73
C ALA A 2 -14.86 -11.13 6.28
N PRO A 3 -13.60 -11.21 5.82
CA PRO A 3 -12.57 -10.27 6.24
C PRO A 3 -12.91 -8.86 5.77
N ASP A 4 -12.66 -7.85 6.62
CA ASP A 4 -12.71 -6.45 6.21
C ASP A 4 -11.52 -6.14 5.28
N VAL A 5 -11.79 -5.45 4.18
CA VAL A 5 -10.79 -5.03 3.19
C VAL A 5 -10.54 -3.54 3.35
N VAL A 6 -9.33 -3.17 3.78
CA VAL A 6 -8.94 -1.78 3.96
C VAL A 6 -8.39 -1.22 2.65
N LEU A 7 -8.95 -0.09 2.22
CA LEU A 7 -8.43 0.69 1.10
C LEU A 7 -7.78 1.97 1.63
N SER A 8 -6.46 2.10 1.45
CA SER A 8 -5.77 3.36 1.71
C SER A 8 -6.21 4.45 0.72
N ASN A 9 -6.12 5.71 1.13
CA ASN A 9 -6.33 6.84 0.24
C ASN A 9 -4.97 7.35 -0.23
N HIS A 10 -4.43 6.74 -1.28
CA HIS A 10 -3.19 7.25 -1.87
C HIS A 10 -3.42 8.68 -2.39
N PHE A 11 -2.49 9.58 -2.10
CA PHE A 11 -2.55 10.95 -2.57
C PHE A 11 -2.77 10.98 -4.09
N THR A 12 -3.86 11.61 -4.50
CA THR A 12 -4.21 11.79 -5.90
C THR A 12 -3.58 13.10 -6.39
N PRO A 13 -2.66 13.07 -7.37
CA PRO A 13 -1.99 14.26 -7.89
C PRO A 13 -2.97 15.26 -8.49
N ASP A 14 -2.62 16.55 -8.45
CA ASP A 14 -3.50 17.62 -8.95
C ASP A 14 -3.82 17.48 -10.44
N ARG A 15 -2.90 16.90 -11.24
CA ARG A 15 -3.17 16.54 -12.64
C ARG A 15 -4.36 15.59 -12.75
N VAL A 16 -4.42 14.56 -11.91
CA VAL A 16 -5.51 13.58 -11.91
C VAL A 16 -6.81 14.24 -11.46
N ARG A 17 -6.76 15.09 -10.42
CA ARG A 17 -7.92 15.87 -9.97
C ARG A 17 -8.46 16.76 -11.09
N HIS A 18 -7.58 17.43 -11.82
CA HIS A 18 -7.96 18.27 -12.95
C HIS A 18 -8.65 17.46 -14.06
N LEU A 19 -8.15 16.27 -14.38
CA LEU A 19 -8.81 15.35 -15.32
C LEU A 19 -10.20 14.92 -14.84
N ILE A 20 -10.38 14.72 -13.53
CA ILE A 20 -11.70 14.42 -12.94
C ILE A 20 -12.64 15.61 -13.09
N THR A 21 -12.18 16.83 -12.78
CA THR A 21 -12.97 18.05 -12.95
C THR A 21 -13.38 18.28 -14.40
N MET A 22 -12.52 17.96 -15.37
CA MET A 22 -12.83 18.04 -16.80
C MET A 22 -13.72 16.90 -17.31
N GLY A 23 -14.09 15.93 -16.47
CA GLY A 23 -14.85 14.74 -16.87
C GLY A 23 -14.07 13.72 -17.69
N ALA A 24 -12.77 13.95 -17.92
CA ALA A 24 -11.89 13.06 -18.69
C ALA A 24 -11.51 11.78 -17.89
N ARG A 25 -11.57 11.83 -16.56
CA ARG A 25 -11.43 10.66 -15.68
C ARG A 25 -12.59 10.62 -14.70
N ARG A 26 -13.13 9.43 -14.42
CA ARG A 26 -14.32 9.28 -13.58
C ARG A 26 -14.00 9.18 -12.09
N LEU A 27 -12.91 8.51 -11.72
CA LEU A 27 -12.59 8.12 -10.36
C LEU A 27 -11.13 8.47 -10.04
N ASP A 28 -10.85 8.65 -8.76
CA ASP A 28 -9.49 8.68 -8.25
C ASP A 28 -8.95 7.25 -8.01
N TYR A 29 -7.71 7.13 -7.55
CA TYR A 29 -7.07 5.81 -7.37
C TYR A 29 -7.79 4.93 -6.35
N GLN A 30 -8.30 5.53 -5.26
CA GLN A 30 -9.06 4.79 -4.26
C GLN A 30 -10.41 4.32 -4.81
N GLY A 31 -11.10 5.18 -5.56
CA GLY A 31 -12.37 4.87 -6.23
C GLY A 31 -12.23 3.76 -7.26
N GLU A 32 -11.17 3.78 -8.06
CA GLU A 32 -10.86 2.69 -9.01
C GLU A 32 -10.65 1.35 -8.29
N SER A 33 -9.84 1.35 -7.23
CA SER A 33 -9.58 0.16 -6.41
C SER A 33 -10.87 -0.39 -5.79
N ARG A 34 -11.74 0.51 -5.30
CA ARG A 34 -13.05 0.14 -4.75
C ARG A 34 -13.92 -0.56 -5.80
N VAL A 35 -14.03 -0.01 -7.01
CA VAL A 35 -14.82 -0.60 -8.09
C VAL A 35 -14.30 -1.99 -8.45
N VAL A 36 -12.98 -2.16 -8.54
CA VAL A 36 -12.38 -3.48 -8.82
C VAL A 36 -12.74 -4.50 -7.75
N LEU A 37 -12.68 -4.13 -6.47
CA LEU A 37 -13.07 -5.02 -5.37
C LEU A 37 -14.55 -5.39 -5.42
N GLU A 38 -15.44 -4.41 -5.62
CA GLU A 38 -16.89 -4.64 -5.72
C GLU A 38 -17.21 -5.56 -6.91
N GLN A 39 -16.59 -5.34 -8.06
CA GLN A 39 -16.73 -6.19 -9.25
C GLN A 39 -16.15 -7.60 -9.05
N SER A 40 -15.14 -7.74 -8.20
CA SER A 40 -14.56 -9.02 -7.79
C SER A 40 -15.39 -9.75 -6.73
N GLY A 41 -16.55 -9.22 -6.36
CA GLY A 41 -17.49 -9.85 -5.43
C GLY A 41 -17.28 -9.49 -3.96
N VAL A 42 -16.43 -8.50 -3.65
CA VAL A 42 -16.28 -8.01 -2.27
C VAL A 42 -17.52 -7.18 -1.89
N PRO A 43 -18.25 -7.54 -0.81
CA PRO A 43 -19.41 -6.77 -0.37
C PRO A 43 -19.00 -5.35 0.05
N ALA A 44 -19.78 -4.35 -0.35
CA ALA A 44 -19.50 -2.94 -0.06
C ALA A 44 -19.34 -2.65 1.46
N GLN A 45 -20.07 -3.38 2.31
CA GLN A 45 -19.96 -3.26 3.77
C GLN A 45 -18.64 -3.82 4.36
N ALA A 46 -17.94 -4.69 3.62
CA ALA A 46 -16.63 -5.19 4.01
C ALA A 46 -15.50 -4.25 3.59
N ILE A 47 -15.77 -3.25 2.74
CA ILE A 47 -14.75 -2.31 2.24
C ILE A 47 -14.65 -1.11 3.18
N VAL A 48 -13.48 -0.96 3.80
CA VAL A 48 -13.13 0.14 4.70
C VAL A 48 -12.22 1.11 3.96
N ALA A 49 -12.80 2.13 3.34
CA ALA A 49 -12.04 3.20 2.70
C ALA A 49 -11.55 4.22 3.74
N LEU A 50 -10.23 4.39 3.83
CA LEU A 50 -9.61 5.38 4.71
C LEU A 50 -9.75 6.77 4.08
N SER A 51 -10.08 7.80 4.85
CA SER A 51 -10.24 9.16 4.32
C SER A 51 -8.92 9.94 4.23
N GLN A 52 -7.96 9.63 5.10
CA GLN A 52 -6.69 10.36 5.22
C GLN A 52 -5.80 10.11 3.99
N PRO A 53 -5.47 11.16 3.20
CA PRO A 53 -4.58 11.01 2.06
C PRO A 53 -3.15 10.74 2.55
N VAL A 54 -2.53 9.68 2.02
CA VAL A 54 -1.16 9.27 2.34
C VAL A 54 -0.29 9.32 1.10
N LYS A 55 0.96 9.79 1.25
CA LYS A 55 1.94 9.91 0.16
C LYS A 55 3.05 8.87 0.22
N THR A 56 3.22 8.22 1.37
CA THR A 56 4.31 7.29 1.60
C THR A 56 3.77 6.02 2.24
N THR A 57 4.50 4.92 2.02
CA THR A 57 4.17 3.60 2.56
C THR A 57 4.20 3.60 4.09
N GLU A 58 5.05 4.41 4.72
CA GLU A 58 5.10 4.58 6.16
C GLU A 58 3.83 5.23 6.71
N ALA A 59 3.40 6.33 6.09
CA ALA A 59 2.16 7.00 6.48
C ALA A 59 0.96 6.07 6.30
N GLU A 60 0.91 5.32 5.20
CA GLU A 60 -0.13 4.32 4.95
C GLU A 60 -0.18 3.25 6.06
N LEU A 61 0.95 2.61 6.35
CA LEU A 61 1.01 1.52 7.34
C LEU A 61 0.72 2.02 8.76
N LYS A 62 1.10 3.25 9.09
CA LYS A 62 0.76 3.88 10.37
C LYS A 62 -0.76 4.03 10.53
N VAL A 63 -1.44 4.60 9.53
CA VAL A 63 -2.90 4.78 9.56
C VAL A 63 -3.62 3.43 9.62
N VAL A 64 -3.14 2.42 8.86
CA VAL A 64 -3.69 1.06 8.93
C VAL A 64 -3.55 0.46 10.34
N GLY A 65 -2.40 0.66 10.99
CA GLY A 65 -2.18 0.21 12.37
C GLY A 65 -3.09 0.88 13.39
N GLU A 66 -3.35 2.19 13.25
CA GLU A 66 -4.28 2.93 14.09
C GLU A 66 -5.73 2.45 13.91
N VAL A 67 -6.13 2.21 12.65
CA VAL A 67 -7.46 1.67 12.33
C VAL A 67 -7.61 0.26 12.87
N ALA A 68 -6.62 -0.60 12.69
CA ALA A 68 -6.63 -1.96 13.22
C ALA A 68 -6.77 -1.97 14.74
N ARG A 69 -6.05 -1.10 15.45
CA ARG A 69 -6.19 -0.93 16.90
C ARG A 69 -7.59 -0.45 17.29
N SER A 70 -8.10 0.62 16.66
CA SER A 70 -9.42 1.18 16.99
C SER A 70 -10.58 0.20 16.76
N ARG A 71 -10.43 -0.71 15.80
CA ARG A 71 -11.41 -1.76 15.48
C ARG A 71 -11.18 -3.06 16.25
N GLY A 72 -10.14 -3.14 17.09
CA GLY A 72 -9.78 -4.34 17.85
C GLY A 72 -9.31 -5.51 16.98
N TRP A 73 -8.83 -5.24 15.77
CA TRP A 73 -8.27 -6.25 14.89
C TRP A 73 -6.90 -6.70 15.41
N ARG A 74 -6.70 -8.02 15.48
CA ARG A 74 -5.44 -8.62 15.96
C ARG A 74 -4.52 -9.11 14.85
N ARG A 75 -5.01 -9.14 13.61
CA ARG A 75 -4.28 -9.65 12.46
C ARG A 75 -4.61 -8.84 11.22
N VAL A 76 -3.58 -8.47 10.47
CA VAL A 76 -3.68 -7.72 9.21
C VAL A 76 -2.92 -8.46 8.13
N ILE A 77 -3.54 -8.63 6.97
CA ILE A 77 -2.86 -9.13 5.77
C ILE A 77 -2.44 -7.90 4.95
N LEU A 78 -1.13 -7.71 4.81
CA LEU A 78 -0.57 -6.60 4.04
C LEU A 78 -0.27 -7.09 2.62
N VAL A 79 -1.10 -6.66 1.67
CA VAL A 79 -0.93 -7.00 0.25
C VAL A 79 -0.11 -5.89 -0.43
N THR A 80 1.00 -6.25 -1.04
CA THR A 80 1.90 -5.29 -1.71
C THR A 80 2.63 -5.94 -2.89
N SER A 81 3.21 -5.15 -3.79
CA SER A 81 3.99 -5.68 -4.90
C SER A 81 5.26 -6.40 -4.40
N PRO A 82 5.80 -7.37 -5.17
CA PRO A 82 6.94 -8.19 -4.73
C PRO A 82 8.14 -7.40 -4.20
N GLN A 83 8.52 -6.33 -4.91
CA GLN A 83 9.61 -5.43 -4.59
C GLN A 83 9.42 -4.74 -3.22
N HIS A 84 8.18 -4.43 -2.85
CA HIS A 84 7.84 -3.70 -1.62
C HIS A 84 7.71 -4.58 -0.37
N SER A 85 7.72 -5.91 -0.51
CA SER A 85 7.46 -6.86 0.58
C SER A 85 8.40 -6.69 1.78
N ARG A 86 9.70 -6.48 1.53
CA ARG A 86 10.71 -6.26 2.59
C ARG A 86 10.49 -4.95 3.33
N ARG A 87 10.21 -3.87 2.60
CA ARG A 87 9.97 -2.53 3.17
C ARG A 87 8.71 -2.52 4.03
N VAL A 88 7.63 -3.08 3.52
CA VAL A 88 6.36 -3.19 4.26
C VAL A 88 6.54 -3.97 5.57
N LYS A 89 7.25 -5.11 5.54
CA LYS A 89 7.52 -5.89 6.76
C LYS A 89 8.34 -5.11 7.79
N LEU A 90 9.41 -4.44 7.34
CA LEU A 90 10.29 -3.66 8.20
C LEU A 90 9.56 -2.47 8.83
N VAL A 91 8.81 -1.73 8.03
CA VAL A 91 8.04 -0.57 8.46
C VAL A 91 6.95 -0.98 9.46
N TRP A 92 6.19 -2.05 9.15
CA TRP A 92 5.19 -2.57 10.07
C TRP A 92 5.81 -2.96 11.42
N THR A 93 6.93 -3.71 11.41
CA THR A 93 7.58 -4.16 12.64
C THR A 93 8.06 -2.99 13.52
N ARG A 94 8.36 -1.83 12.93
CA ARG A 94 8.81 -0.64 13.67
C ARG A 94 7.68 0.27 14.14
N GLN A 95 6.58 0.34 13.41
CA GLN A 95 5.53 1.35 13.63
C GLN A 95 4.22 0.78 14.14
N ALA A 96 3.94 -0.49 13.82
CA ALA A 96 2.68 -1.10 14.16
C ALA A 96 2.62 -1.50 15.64
N PRO A 97 1.40 -1.58 16.21
CA PRO A 97 1.21 -2.04 17.57
C PRO A 97 1.70 -3.48 17.74
N ALA A 98 2.42 -3.78 18.82
CA ALA A 98 3.00 -5.11 19.07
C ALA A 98 1.94 -6.23 19.21
N ASP A 99 0.70 -5.86 19.52
CA ASP A 99 -0.45 -6.74 19.66
C ASP A 99 -1.15 -7.09 18.33
N ILE A 100 -0.70 -6.53 17.20
CA ILE A 100 -1.28 -6.76 15.87
C ILE A 100 -0.30 -7.51 14.98
N GLU A 101 -0.63 -8.77 14.71
CA GLU A 101 0.15 -9.65 13.83
C GLU A 101 0.01 -9.20 12.37
N SER A 102 1.12 -9.12 11.63
CA SER A 102 1.09 -8.91 10.18
C SER A 102 1.43 -10.18 9.40
N ILE A 103 0.68 -10.40 8.32
CA ILE A 103 1.01 -11.39 7.30
C ILE A 103 1.23 -10.62 6.00
N VAL A 104 2.49 -10.57 5.55
CA VAL A 104 2.80 -9.95 4.25
C VAL A 104 2.48 -10.94 3.13
N ARG A 105 1.70 -10.47 2.15
CA ARG A 105 1.37 -11.18 0.93
C ARG A 105 1.76 -10.33 -0.26
N VAL A 106 2.37 -11.00 -1.23
CA VAL A 106 2.79 -10.38 -2.46
C VAL A 106 1.64 -10.49 -3.45
N ALA A 107 1.25 -9.37 -4.07
CA ALA A 107 0.35 -9.39 -5.20
C ALA A 107 1.00 -10.16 -6.36
N GLN A 108 0.24 -11.00 -7.05
CA GLN A 108 0.75 -11.67 -8.24
C GLN A 108 0.98 -10.60 -9.31
N ASP A 109 2.26 -10.37 -9.59
CA ASP A 109 2.72 -9.53 -10.68
C ASP A 109 3.48 -10.45 -11.62
N ASP A 110 2.82 -10.85 -12.71
CA ASP A 110 3.32 -11.85 -13.66
C ASP A 110 4.71 -11.42 -14.19
N ASP A 111 4.91 -10.13 -14.39
CA ASP A 111 6.14 -9.58 -14.97
C ASP A 111 7.36 -9.66 -14.04
N PHE A 112 7.16 -9.69 -12.72
CA PHE A 112 8.22 -9.71 -11.72
C PHE A 112 8.61 -11.14 -11.32
N LEU A 113 7.64 -12.07 -11.34
CA LEU A 113 7.83 -13.46 -10.91
C LEU A 113 8.62 -14.31 -11.92
N ASP A 114 8.76 -13.85 -13.16
CA ASP A 114 9.54 -14.49 -14.22
C ASP A 114 11.05 -14.59 -13.92
N GLY A 115 11.54 -13.94 -12.86
CA GLY A 115 12.96 -14.00 -12.44
C GLY A 115 13.91 -13.16 -13.31
N ASP A 116 13.43 -12.61 -14.42
CA ASP A 116 14.17 -11.75 -15.35
C ASP A 116 13.97 -10.24 -15.10
N TRP A 117 13.48 -9.85 -13.92
CA TRP A 117 13.27 -8.45 -13.53
C TRP A 117 14.53 -7.59 -13.72
N TRP A 118 15.72 -8.16 -13.50
CA TRP A 118 17.01 -7.48 -13.65
C TRP A 118 17.36 -7.12 -15.11
N ARG A 119 16.69 -7.76 -16.09
CA ARG A 119 16.82 -7.44 -17.52
C ARG A 119 15.88 -6.32 -17.96
N LYS A 120 14.77 -6.12 -17.23
CA LYS A 120 13.78 -5.07 -17.51
C LYS A 120 14.21 -3.79 -16.80
N ARG A 121 14.66 -2.77 -17.56
CA ARG A 121 15.18 -1.51 -17.00
C ARG A 121 14.28 -0.89 -15.91
N ARG A 122 12.96 -0.82 -16.15
CA ARG A 122 12.00 -0.25 -15.20
C ARG A 122 11.94 -1.03 -13.89
N GLU A 123 11.90 -2.35 -13.97
CA GLU A 123 11.89 -3.23 -12.79
C GLU A 123 13.22 -3.16 -12.03
N ALA A 124 14.34 -3.16 -12.74
CA ALA A 124 15.67 -2.99 -12.13
C ALA A 124 15.82 -1.62 -11.43
N GLU A 125 15.34 -0.54 -12.04
CA GLU A 125 15.31 0.79 -11.42
C GLU A 125 14.39 0.83 -10.20
N ALA A 126 13.20 0.22 -10.27
CA ALA A 126 12.27 0.13 -9.15
C ALA A 126 12.89 -0.64 -7.97
N VAL A 127 13.51 -1.79 -8.25
CA VAL A 127 14.21 -2.59 -7.24
C VAL A 127 15.40 -1.82 -6.65
N LEU A 128 16.23 -1.17 -7.47
CA LEU A 128 17.34 -0.37 -6.96
C LEU A 128 16.85 0.78 -6.07
N HIS A 129 15.78 1.48 -6.49
CA HIS A 129 15.16 2.55 -5.70
C HIS A 129 14.64 2.02 -4.36
N GLU A 130 14.06 0.82 -4.35
CA GLU A 130 13.64 0.12 -3.15
C GLU A 130 14.81 -0.16 -2.19
N TYR A 131 15.90 -0.73 -2.71
CA TYR A 131 17.09 -1.05 -1.91
C TYR A 131 17.75 0.21 -1.34
N LEU A 132 17.82 1.29 -2.13
CA LEU A 132 18.33 2.58 -1.67
C LEU A 132 17.41 3.19 -0.60
N GLY A 133 16.08 3.10 -0.78
CA GLY A 133 15.11 3.53 0.24
C GLY A 133 15.23 2.74 1.54
N LEU A 134 15.39 1.42 1.44
CA LEU A 134 15.65 0.53 2.59
C LEU A 134 16.97 0.87 3.30
N ALA A 135 18.04 1.14 2.54
CA ALA A 135 19.32 1.54 3.08
C ALA A 135 19.22 2.91 3.79
N ALA A 136 18.52 3.88 3.21
CA ALA A 136 18.29 5.19 3.82
C ALA A 136 17.49 5.09 5.12
N ILE A 137 16.50 4.18 5.18
CA ILE A 137 15.74 3.85 6.39
C ILE A 137 16.64 3.17 7.44
N TYR A 138 17.53 2.26 7.03
CA TYR A 138 18.42 1.53 7.94
C TYR A 138 19.51 2.44 8.53
N LEU A 139 20.06 3.35 7.72
CA LEU A 139 21.13 4.28 8.12
C LEU A 139 20.61 5.51 8.88
N GLY A 140 19.30 5.64 9.09
CA GLY A 140 18.70 6.79 9.78
C GLY A 140 18.84 8.12 9.04
N ILE A 141 19.23 8.08 7.76
CA ILE A 141 19.42 9.25 6.89
C ILE A 141 18.05 9.72 6.37
N SER A 142 17.07 8.82 6.26
CA SER A 142 15.75 9.16 5.77
C SER A 142 15.01 10.10 6.75
N PRO A 143 14.66 11.33 6.33
CA PRO A 143 13.84 12.23 7.15
C PRO A 143 12.39 11.74 7.32
N LEU A 144 12.00 10.65 6.65
CA LEU A 144 10.66 10.05 6.70
C LEU A 144 10.38 9.28 8.01
N LEU A 145 11.37 9.14 8.89
CA LEU A 145 11.28 8.43 10.18
C LEU A 145 11.68 9.30 11.40
N LYS A 146 11.89 10.60 11.22
CA LYS A 146 12.09 11.55 12.34
C LYS A 146 10.76 12.08 12.87
#